data_AF-A0A851ARR1-F1
#
_entry.id   AF-A0A851ARR1-F1
#
_cell.length_a   1.000
_cell.length_b   1.000
_cell.length_c   1.000
_cell.angle_alpha   90.00
_cell.angle_beta   90.00
_cell.angle_gamma   90.00
#
_symmetry.space_group_name_H-M   'P 1'
#
loop_
_entity.id
_entity.type
_entity.pdbx_description
1 polymer ?
#
loop_
_entity_poly.entity_id
_entity_poly.type
_entity_poly.pdbx_seq_one_letter_code
_entity_poly.pdbx_strand_id
1 'polypeptide(L)'
;QVAAASGHTVVLVDQSDEILKKSTKGIEESLKRVTKKKFADKPEAGAEFIKKTLKNLTTSTDAASVVHSTDLVIEAIVENLEVKNELFKTLDKFAPEHTIFASNTSSLQITKMANATTRQDRFGGLHFFNPVPMMKLVEVIKTPMTSQKTFESLVDFSKAVGKSPVSCKDTPGFIVNRLLVPYMMEAVRLFERG
;
A
#
# COMPACT_ATOMS: atom_id res chain seq x y z
N GLN A 1 -0.40 1.99 9.14
CA GLN A 1 0.60 1.78 10.23
C GLN A 1 2.02 2.20 9.85
N VAL A 2 2.69 1.53 8.90
CA VAL A 2 4.12 1.78 8.62
C VAL A 2 4.39 3.22 8.18
N ALA A 3 3.55 3.77 7.29
CA ALA A 3 3.62 5.17 6.90
C ALA A 3 3.48 6.13 8.11
N ALA A 4 2.47 5.94 8.95
CA ALA A 4 2.28 6.74 10.18
C ALA A 4 3.48 6.67 11.13
N ALA A 5 4.07 5.48 11.29
CA ALA A 5 5.23 5.25 12.14
C ALA A 5 6.52 5.93 11.63
N SER A 6 6.59 6.18 10.32
CA SER A 6 7.70 6.92 9.69
C SER A 6 7.52 8.44 9.72
N GLY A 7 6.41 8.95 10.29
CA GLY A 7 6.17 10.39 10.45
C GLY A 7 5.18 10.99 9.46
N HIS A 8 4.65 10.22 8.50
CA HIS A 8 3.64 10.70 7.56
C HIS A 8 2.27 10.81 8.24
N THR A 9 1.52 11.87 7.95
CA THR A 9 0.10 11.95 8.32
C THR A 9 -0.70 11.02 7.42
N VAL A 10 -1.48 10.11 8.02
CA VAL A 10 -2.22 9.07 7.31
C VAL A 10 -3.69 9.14 7.70
N VAL A 11 -4.56 9.21 6.70
CA VAL A 11 -5.99 8.99 6.87
C VAL A 11 -6.32 7.58 6.39
N LEU A 12 -6.80 6.73 7.29
CA LEU A 12 -7.34 5.41 6.94
C LEU A 12 -8.80 5.56 6.54
N VAL A 13 -9.14 5.11 5.34
CA VAL A 13 -10.51 5.17 4.82
C VAL A 13 -11.08 3.78 4.63
N ASP A 14 -12.30 3.57 5.09
CA ASP A 14 -13.05 2.32 4.93
C ASP A 14 -14.56 2.58 4.92
N GLN A 15 -15.38 1.57 4.65
CA GLN A 15 -16.82 1.71 4.40
C GLN A 15 -17.64 2.03 5.65
N SER A 16 -17.14 1.72 6.85
CA SER A 16 -17.87 1.97 8.10
C SER A 16 -16.95 2.24 9.29
N ASP A 17 -17.46 3.00 10.26
CA ASP A 17 -16.77 3.26 11.52
C ASP A 17 -16.45 1.99 12.31
N GLU A 18 -17.26 0.93 12.15
CA GLU A 18 -17.02 -0.35 12.80
C GLU A 18 -15.75 -1.02 12.26
N ILE A 19 -15.58 -1.05 10.92
CA ILE A 19 -14.38 -1.59 10.29
C ILE A 19 -13.16 -0.74 10.65
N LEU A 20 -13.30 0.58 10.68
CA LEU A 20 -12.23 1.51 11.07
C LEU A 20 -11.80 1.29 12.53
N LYS A 21 -12.73 1.16 13.47
CA LYS A 21 -12.42 0.85 14.88
C LYS A 21 -11.67 -0.48 15.00
N LYS A 22 -12.12 -1.51 14.30
CA LYS A 22 -11.44 -2.83 14.26
C LYS A 22 -10.02 -2.71 13.70
N SER A 23 -9.86 -1.97 12.61
CA SER A 23 -8.57 -1.75 11.94
C SER A 23 -7.60 -0.97 12.82
N THR A 24 -8.05 0.10 13.46
CA THR A 24 -7.24 0.89 14.41
C THR A 24 -6.79 0.03 15.59
N LYS A 25 -7.68 -0.80 16.16
CA LYS A 25 -7.30 -1.77 17.20
C LYS A 25 -6.25 -2.77 16.71
N GLY A 26 -6.41 -3.30 15.50
CA GLY A 26 -5.43 -4.19 14.88
C GLY A 26 -4.06 -3.53 14.68
N ILE A 27 -4.05 -2.24 14.30
CA ILE A 27 -2.84 -1.43 14.19
C ILE A 27 -2.17 -1.26 15.56
N GLU A 28 -2.92 -0.96 16.63
CA GLU A 28 -2.39 -0.86 17.99
C GLU A 28 -1.76 -2.17 18.47
N GLU A 29 -2.44 -3.30 18.25
CA GLU A 29 -1.92 -4.61 18.61
C GLU A 29 -0.64 -4.96 17.83
N SER A 30 -0.62 -4.67 16.53
CA SER A 30 0.56 -4.82 15.69
C SER A 30 1.72 -3.96 16.20
N LEU A 31 1.47 -2.70 16.56
CA LEU A 31 2.48 -1.80 17.13
C LEU A 31 3.04 -2.32 18.47
N LYS A 32 2.19 -2.88 19.33
CA LYS A 32 2.64 -3.55 20.57
C LYS A 32 3.56 -4.74 20.28
N ARG A 33 3.27 -5.54 19.25
CA ARG A 33 4.15 -6.65 18.84
C ARG A 33 5.49 -6.17 18.27
N VAL A 34 5.47 -5.13 17.44
CA VAL A 34 6.69 -4.52 16.87
C VAL A 34 7.57 -3.92 17.97
N THR A 35 6.97 -3.21 18.93
CA THR A 35 7.72 -2.55 20.00
C THR A 35 8.33 -3.54 20.98
N LYS A 36 7.63 -4.63 21.32
CA LYS A 36 8.21 -5.73 22.12
C LYS A 36 9.51 -6.30 21.53
N LYS A 37 9.64 -6.33 20.20
CA LYS A 37 10.85 -6.80 19.52
C LYS A 37 11.92 -5.70 19.38
N LYS A 38 11.51 -4.49 18.99
CA LYS A 38 12.43 -3.40 18.63
C LYS A 38 12.92 -2.56 19.82
N PHE A 39 12.13 -2.50 20.90
CA PHE A 39 12.38 -1.69 22.09
C PHE A 39 12.35 -2.55 23.36
N ALA A 40 12.79 -3.82 23.27
CA ALA A 40 12.79 -4.76 24.40
C ALA A 40 13.51 -4.18 25.63
N ASP A 41 14.62 -3.49 25.41
CA ASP A 41 15.46 -2.91 26.47
C ASP A 41 15.02 -1.50 26.89
N LYS A 42 14.02 -0.91 26.23
CA LYS A 42 13.54 0.48 26.48
C LYS A 42 12.02 0.61 26.34
N PRO A 43 11.24 0.07 27.30
CA PRO A 43 9.78 0.06 27.23
C PRO A 43 9.14 1.45 27.08
N GLU A 44 9.73 2.47 27.70
CA GLU A 44 9.24 3.86 27.66
C GLU A 44 9.31 4.43 26.24
N ALA A 45 10.44 4.19 25.54
CA ALA A 45 10.62 4.58 24.15
C ALA A 45 9.63 3.85 23.21
N GLY A 46 9.31 2.60 23.53
CA GLY A 46 8.27 1.83 22.85
C GLY A 46 6.89 2.47 22.99
N ALA A 47 6.50 2.87 24.22
CA ALA A 47 5.22 3.53 24.47
C ALA A 47 5.12 4.89 23.75
N GLU A 48 6.18 5.69 23.77
CA GLU A 48 6.24 6.97 23.05
C GLU A 48 6.10 6.77 21.53
N PHE A 49 6.78 5.76 20.97
CA PHE A 49 6.68 5.42 19.56
C PHE A 49 5.24 5.07 19.14
N ILE A 50 4.52 4.29 19.96
CA ILE A 50 3.11 3.97 19.71
C ILE A 50 2.27 5.24 19.71
N LYS A 51 2.40 6.08 20.75
CA LYS A 51 1.64 7.32 20.88
C LYS A 51 1.87 8.26 19.70
N LYS A 52 3.13 8.44 19.28
CA LYS A 52 3.48 9.25 18.11
C LYS A 52 2.90 8.69 16.81
N THR A 53 2.95 7.38 16.63
CA THR A 53 2.39 6.70 15.44
C THR A 53 0.89 6.90 15.36
N LEU A 54 0.17 6.73 16.47
CA LEU A 54 -1.30 6.89 16.51
C LEU A 54 -1.72 8.35 16.32
N LYS A 55 -0.92 9.32 16.79
CA LYS A 55 -1.18 10.75 16.55
C LYS A 55 -1.18 11.09 15.05
N ASN A 56 -0.38 10.38 14.25
CA ASN A 56 -0.32 10.56 12.81
C ASN A 56 -1.40 9.81 12.04
N LEU A 57 -2.28 9.06 12.72
CA LEU A 57 -3.33 8.26 12.12
C LEU A 57 -4.70 8.82 12.46
N THR A 58 -5.45 9.20 11.43
CA THR A 58 -6.88 9.53 11.55
C THR A 58 -7.70 8.58 10.68
N THR A 59 -9.02 8.59 10.84
CA THR A 59 -9.93 7.71 10.11
C THR A 59 -11.04 8.53 9.47
N SER A 60 -11.55 8.07 8.32
CA SER A 60 -12.72 8.66 7.65
C SER A 60 -13.51 7.57 6.93
N THR A 61 -14.81 7.76 6.75
CA THR A 61 -15.65 6.92 5.87
C THR A 61 -15.89 7.57 4.50
N ASP A 62 -15.44 8.81 4.31
CA ASP A 62 -15.57 9.57 3.07
C ASP A 62 -14.21 9.75 2.41
N ALA A 63 -13.97 8.96 1.37
CA ALA A 63 -12.73 9.01 0.58
C ALA A 63 -12.64 10.28 -0.30
N ALA A 64 -13.77 10.78 -0.79
CA ALA A 64 -13.82 11.94 -1.69
C ALA A 64 -13.49 13.24 -0.95
N SER A 65 -13.98 13.39 0.28
CA SER A 65 -13.62 14.53 1.13
C SER A 65 -12.13 14.54 1.48
N VAL A 66 -11.55 13.38 1.81
CA VAL A 66 -10.14 13.25 2.22
C VAL A 66 -9.17 13.55 1.08
N VAL A 67 -9.48 13.10 -0.14
CA VAL A 67 -8.53 13.17 -1.26
C VAL A 67 -8.17 14.60 -1.67
N HIS A 68 -9.02 15.60 -1.36
CA HIS A 68 -8.79 17.02 -1.64
C HIS A 68 -7.49 17.61 -1.07
N SER A 69 -6.90 16.96 -0.07
CA SER A 69 -5.66 17.41 0.59
C SER A 69 -4.61 16.31 0.70
N THR A 70 -4.69 15.31 -0.18
CA THR A 70 -3.84 14.11 -0.13
C THR A 70 -2.75 14.17 -1.20
N ASP A 71 -1.49 13.98 -0.80
CA ASP A 71 -0.36 13.89 -1.74
C ASP A 71 -0.26 12.51 -2.43
N LEU A 72 -0.57 11.44 -1.68
CA LEU A 72 -0.45 10.05 -2.13
C LEU A 72 -1.64 9.21 -1.63
N VAL A 73 -2.37 8.62 -2.57
CA VAL A 73 -3.42 7.62 -2.30
C VAL A 73 -2.84 6.23 -2.51
N ILE A 74 -3.02 5.35 -1.51
CA ILE A 74 -2.69 3.92 -1.62
C ILE A 74 -3.98 3.12 -1.48
N GLU A 75 -4.41 2.53 -2.59
CA GLU A 75 -5.60 1.68 -2.65
C GLU A 75 -5.25 0.25 -2.19
N ALA A 76 -6.02 -0.27 -1.23
CA ALA A 76 -5.89 -1.63 -0.70
C ALA A 76 -7.25 -2.26 -0.36
N ILE A 77 -8.24 -2.05 -1.23
CA ILE A 77 -9.57 -2.65 -1.18
C ILE A 77 -9.58 -4.04 -1.82
N VAL A 78 -10.76 -4.68 -1.82
CA VAL A 78 -11.05 -5.95 -2.49
C VAL A 78 -10.41 -6.06 -3.88
N GLU A 79 -9.84 -7.22 -4.18
CA GLU A 79 -9.12 -7.52 -5.43
C GLU A 79 -10.09 -7.74 -6.60
N ASN A 80 -10.86 -6.71 -6.93
CA ASN A 80 -11.78 -6.66 -8.07
C ASN A 80 -11.50 -5.40 -8.91
N LEU A 81 -11.34 -5.57 -10.22
CA LEU A 81 -10.92 -4.49 -11.12
C LEU A 81 -12.00 -3.42 -11.27
N GLU A 82 -13.27 -3.82 -11.38
CA GLU A 82 -14.39 -2.91 -11.54
C GLU A 82 -14.51 -1.98 -10.34
N VAL A 83 -14.50 -2.54 -9.13
CA VAL A 83 -14.60 -1.78 -7.87
C VAL A 83 -13.40 -0.83 -7.70
N LYS A 84 -12.17 -1.28 -8.00
CA LYS A 84 -10.98 -0.41 -7.96
C LYS A 84 -11.08 0.73 -8.98
N ASN A 85 -11.54 0.44 -10.19
CA ASN A 85 -11.73 1.45 -11.23
C ASN A 85 -12.77 2.50 -10.84
N GLU A 86 -13.89 2.09 -10.24
CA GLU A 86 -14.91 3.01 -9.75
C GLU A 86 -14.40 3.90 -8.62
N LEU A 87 -13.62 3.33 -7.68
CA LEU A 87 -12.97 4.09 -6.62
C LEU A 87 -12.05 5.15 -7.21
N PHE A 88 -11.11 4.76 -8.08
CA PHE A 88 -10.16 5.70 -8.67
C PHE A 88 -10.84 6.77 -9.54
N LYS A 89 -11.87 6.42 -10.31
CA LYS A 89 -12.69 7.39 -11.06
C LYS A 89 -13.34 8.43 -10.14
N THR A 90 -13.81 8.00 -8.97
CA THR A 90 -14.44 8.89 -8.01
C THR A 90 -13.42 9.82 -7.37
N LEU A 91 -12.28 9.28 -6.93
CA LEU A 91 -11.21 10.06 -6.33
C LEU A 91 -10.58 11.05 -7.31
N ASP A 92 -10.43 10.68 -8.58
CA ASP A 92 -9.79 11.52 -9.60
C ASP A 92 -10.50 12.87 -9.80
N LYS A 93 -11.82 12.91 -9.59
CA LYS A 93 -12.63 14.15 -9.68
C LYS A 93 -12.29 15.19 -8.62
N PHE A 94 -11.82 14.74 -7.47
CA PHE A 94 -11.63 15.58 -6.27
C PHE A 94 -10.16 15.72 -5.88
N ALA A 95 -9.31 14.79 -6.34
CA ALA A 95 -7.90 14.78 -6.05
C ALA A 95 -7.17 15.98 -6.70
N PRO A 96 -6.36 16.74 -5.94
CA PRO A 96 -5.50 17.78 -6.47
C PRO A 96 -4.64 17.31 -7.63
N GLU A 97 -4.20 18.25 -8.49
CA GLU A 97 -3.39 17.91 -9.67
C GLU A 97 -2.12 17.12 -9.31
N HIS A 98 -1.47 17.46 -8.18
CA HIS A 98 -0.22 16.83 -7.76
C HIS A 98 -0.37 15.41 -7.18
N THR A 99 -1.59 15.00 -6.80
CA THR A 99 -1.81 13.74 -6.08
C THR A 99 -1.42 12.53 -6.92
N ILE A 100 -0.63 11.65 -6.33
CA ILE A 100 -0.23 10.37 -6.90
C ILE A 100 -1.20 9.28 -6.45
N PHE A 101 -1.63 8.43 -7.40
CA PHE A 101 -2.41 7.23 -7.11
C PHE A 101 -1.53 5.99 -7.21
N ALA A 102 -1.64 5.11 -6.22
CA ALA A 102 -0.98 3.82 -6.20
C ALA A 102 -1.96 2.72 -5.79
N SER A 103 -1.92 1.58 -6.46
CA SER A 103 -2.63 0.37 -6.02
C SER A 103 -1.68 -0.63 -5.36
N ASN A 104 -2.12 -1.25 -4.26
CA ASN A 104 -1.46 -2.36 -3.59
C ASN A 104 -1.87 -3.74 -4.15
N THR A 105 -2.59 -3.81 -5.28
CA THR A 105 -2.95 -5.07 -5.94
C THR A 105 -1.76 -6.03 -6.04
N SER A 106 -2.02 -7.34 -6.03
CA SER A 106 -0.99 -8.38 -6.13
C SER A 106 -0.96 -9.05 -7.51
N SER A 107 -1.94 -8.76 -8.37
CA SER A 107 -2.18 -9.51 -9.61
C SER A 107 -2.80 -8.71 -10.75
N LEU A 108 -3.58 -7.67 -10.45
CA LEU A 108 -4.24 -6.85 -11.47
C LEU A 108 -3.22 -5.92 -12.12
N GLN A 109 -3.42 -5.67 -13.41
CA GLN A 109 -2.55 -4.78 -14.16
C GLN A 109 -2.81 -3.32 -13.76
N ILE A 110 -1.74 -2.61 -13.42
CA ILE A 110 -1.77 -1.20 -13.04
C ILE A 110 -2.32 -0.34 -14.19
N THR A 111 -1.97 -0.68 -15.43
CA THR A 111 -2.44 0.01 -16.65
C THR A 111 -3.96 0.00 -16.76
N LYS A 112 -4.63 -1.10 -16.37
CA LYS A 112 -6.09 -1.18 -16.43
C LYS A 112 -6.77 -0.20 -15.46
N MET A 113 -6.17 0.01 -14.28
CA MET A 113 -6.67 0.98 -13.29
C MET A 113 -6.28 2.41 -13.64
N ALA A 114 -5.06 2.64 -14.12
CA ALA A 114 -4.61 3.96 -14.55
C ALA A 114 -5.51 4.53 -15.67
N ASN A 115 -5.93 3.69 -16.63
CA ASN A 115 -6.82 4.08 -17.73
C ASN A 115 -8.25 4.44 -17.29
N ALA A 116 -8.63 4.15 -16.04
CA ALA A 116 -9.89 4.62 -15.48
C ALA A 116 -9.81 6.09 -15.01
N THR A 117 -8.63 6.69 -15.03
CA THR A 117 -8.37 8.05 -14.53
C THR A 117 -7.78 8.95 -15.62
N THR A 118 -7.79 10.25 -15.37
CA THR A 118 -7.18 11.29 -16.21
C THR A 118 -5.71 11.57 -15.85
N ARG A 119 -5.16 10.92 -14.82
CA ARG A 119 -3.81 11.14 -14.28
C ARG A 119 -2.86 9.96 -14.45
N GLN A 120 -2.86 9.32 -15.62
CA GLN A 120 -2.08 8.10 -15.88
C GLN A 120 -0.57 8.31 -15.64
N ASP A 121 -0.06 9.52 -15.81
CA ASP A 121 1.32 9.90 -15.53
C ASP A 121 1.65 9.95 -14.03
N ARG A 122 0.64 10.10 -13.18
CA ARG A 122 0.72 10.09 -11.71
C ARG A 122 0.07 8.85 -11.09
N PHE A 123 -0.01 7.76 -11.85
CA PHE A 123 -0.53 6.48 -11.40
C PHE A 123 0.56 5.41 -11.41
N GLY A 124 0.67 4.61 -10.34
CA GLY A 124 1.59 3.49 -10.25
C GLY A 124 1.06 2.33 -9.39
N GLY A 125 1.93 1.35 -9.14
CA GLY A 125 1.68 0.30 -8.16
C GLY A 125 2.67 0.37 -7.01
N LEU A 126 2.19 0.09 -5.80
CA LEU A 126 2.98 -0.08 -4.59
C LEU A 126 2.54 -1.39 -3.93
N HIS A 127 3.09 -2.51 -4.37
CA HIS A 127 2.71 -3.82 -3.86
C HIS A 127 3.56 -4.18 -2.63
N PHE A 128 2.94 -4.12 -1.46
CA PHE A 128 3.50 -4.52 -0.19
C PHE A 128 3.19 -5.99 0.12
N PHE A 129 4.14 -6.66 0.79
CA PHE A 129 3.99 -8.07 1.17
C PHE A 129 3.48 -8.21 2.61
N ASN A 130 2.57 -9.16 2.82
CA ASN A 130 1.97 -9.45 4.13
C ASN A 130 2.91 -10.36 4.97
N PRO A 131 3.17 -10.07 6.26
CA PRO A 131 2.77 -8.88 7.02
C PRO A 131 3.59 -7.63 6.73
N VAL A 132 2.91 -6.53 6.38
CA VAL A 132 3.56 -5.28 5.96
C VAL A 132 4.56 -4.73 6.98
N PRO A 133 4.35 -4.77 8.30
CA PRO A 133 5.37 -4.30 9.25
C PRO A 133 6.66 -5.14 9.26
N MET A 134 6.60 -6.41 8.85
CA MET A 134 7.71 -7.36 8.91
C MET A 134 8.44 -7.51 7.58
N MET A 135 7.70 -7.50 6.46
CA MET A 135 8.27 -7.69 5.13
C MET A 135 9.00 -6.42 4.67
N LYS A 136 10.22 -6.58 4.14
CA LYS A 136 11.03 -5.45 3.66
C LYS A 136 10.75 -5.06 2.21
N LEU A 137 10.46 -6.04 1.36
CA LEU A 137 10.26 -5.84 -0.07
C LEU A 137 9.00 -5.04 -0.35
N VAL A 138 9.08 -4.13 -1.32
CA VAL A 138 7.95 -3.50 -1.98
C VAL A 138 8.22 -3.51 -3.48
N GLU A 139 7.28 -3.98 -4.29
CA GLU A 139 7.38 -3.84 -5.74
C GLU A 139 6.78 -2.47 -6.13
N VAL A 140 7.59 -1.64 -6.77
CA VAL A 140 7.16 -0.35 -7.33
C VAL A 140 6.91 -0.56 -8.82
N ILE A 141 5.64 -0.56 -9.20
CA ILE A 141 5.21 -0.90 -10.56
C ILE A 141 4.98 0.39 -11.35
N LYS A 142 5.67 0.53 -12.48
CA LYS A 142 5.42 1.60 -13.45
C LYS A 142 4.79 1.07 -14.73
N THR A 143 3.85 1.85 -15.25
CA THR A 143 3.29 1.66 -16.59
C THR A 143 4.11 2.49 -17.60
N PRO A 144 3.93 2.29 -18.92
CA PRO A 144 4.53 3.17 -19.92
C PRO A 144 4.13 4.65 -19.78
N MET A 145 2.96 4.93 -19.20
CA MET A 145 2.44 6.28 -19.02
C MET A 145 2.95 6.94 -17.74
N THR A 146 3.30 6.14 -16.72
CA THR A 146 3.77 6.64 -15.42
C THR A 146 5.02 7.51 -15.61
N SER A 147 4.96 8.76 -15.15
CA SER A 147 6.06 9.69 -15.26
C SER A 147 7.25 9.23 -14.42
N GLN A 148 8.47 9.61 -14.85
CA GLN A 148 9.68 9.31 -14.11
C GLN A 148 9.65 9.94 -12.71
N LYS A 149 9.12 11.17 -12.59
CA LYS A 149 8.93 11.87 -11.31
C LYS A 149 8.03 11.08 -10.36
N THR A 150 6.89 10.59 -10.84
CA THR A 150 5.99 9.76 -10.02
C THR A 150 6.66 8.47 -9.58
N PHE A 151 7.36 7.79 -10.49
CA PHE A 151 8.08 6.57 -10.16
C PHE A 151 9.13 6.80 -9.05
N GLU A 152 9.93 7.87 -9.16
CA GLU A 152 10.91 8.25 -8.15
C GLU A 152 10.26 8.58 -6.81
N SER A 153 9.17 9.35 -6.81
CA SER A 153 8.39 9.64 -5.58
C SER A 153 7.90 8.37 -4.89
N LEU A 154 7.42 7.37 -5.64
CA LEU A 154 6.96 6.09 -5.08
C LEU A 154 8.13 5.25 -4.52
N VAL A 155 9.28 5.27 -5.19
CA VAL A 155 10.51 4.63 -4.72
C VAL A 155 11.00 5.29 -3.43
N ASP A 156 11.01 6.62 -3.38
CA ASP A 156 11.50 7.37 -2.23
C ASP A 156 10.54 7.29 -1.05
N PHE A 157 9.24 7.31 -1.29
CA PHE A 157 8.24 6.98 -0.26
C PHE A 157 8.50 5.59 0.32
N SER A 158 8.72 4.58 -0.52
CA SER A 158 9.01 3.21 -0.08
C SER A 158 10.24 3.14 0.82
N LYS A 159 11.32 3.84 0.46
CA LYS A 159 12.53 3.94 1.30
C LYS A 159 12.25 4.68 2.60
N ALA A 160 11.53 5.80 2.55
CA ALA A 160 11.20 6.63 3.71
C ALA A 160 10.38 5.85 4.76
N VAL A 161 9.50 4.96 4.32
CA VAL A 161 8.74 4.06 5.21
C VAL A 161 9.53 2.79 5.62
N GLY A 162 10.85 2.76 5.36
CA GLY A 162 11.75 1.69 5.79
C GLY A 162 11.66 0.41 4.97
N LYS A 163 11.22 0.50 3.71
CA LYS A 163 11.13 -0.63 2.78
C LYS A 163 12.27 -0.63 1.77
N SER A 164 12.42 -1.76 1.10
CA SER A 164 13.37 -2.01 0.03
C SER A 164 12.58 -2.10 -1.28
N PRO A 165 12.46 -0.99 -2.04
CA PRO A 165 11.73 -1.00 -3.30
C PRO A 165 12.49 -1.77 -4.39
N VAL A 166 11.75 -2.50 -5.22
CA VAL A 166 12.24 -3.07 -6.48
C VAL A 166 11.41 -2.53 -7.64
N SER A 167 12.07 -2.13 -8.72
CA SER A 167 11.38 -1.67 -9.94
C SER A 167 10.74 -2.84 -10.65
N CYS A 168 9.45 -2.75 -10.96
CA CYS A 168 8.71 -3.76 -11.70
C CYS A 168 7.99 -3.14 -12.91
N LYS A 169 7.93 -3.91 -14.01
CA LYS A 169 7.05 -3.59 -15.14
C LYS A 169 5.64 -4.07 -14.85
N ASP A 170 4.64 -3.40 -15.42
CA ASP A 170 3.25 -3.83 -15.30
C ASP A 170 2.96 -5.12 -16.08
N THR A 171 3.21 -6.25 -15.43
CA THR A 171 2.91 -7.60 -15.93
C THR A 171 2.06 -8.34 -14.90
N PRO A 172 1.11 -9.20 -15.32
CA PRO A 172 0.36 -10.02 -14.37
C PRO A 172 1.27 -10.78 -13.40
N GLY A 173 1.01 -10.62 -12.11
CA GLY A 173 1.80 -11.21 -11.01
C GLY A 173 3.17 -10.56 -10.75
N PHE A 174 3.49 -9.43 -11.40
CA PHE A 174 4.71 -8.64 -11.18
C PHE A 174 5.99 -9.48 -11.22
N ILE A 175 6.86 -9.40 -10.20
CA ILE A 175 8.08 -10.21 -10.13
C ILE A 175 7.81 -11.43 -9.26
N VAL A 176 7.45 -11.23 -7.99
CA VAL A 176 7.42 -12.31 -6.99
C VAL A 176 6.36 -13.35 -7.32
N ASN A 177 5.11 -12.94 -7.57
CA ASN A 177 4.03 -13.91 -7.84
C ASN A 177 4.22 -14.60 -9.19
N ARG A 178 4.78 -13.88 -10.18
CA ARG A 178 5.13 -14.43 -11.49
C ARG A 178 6.20 -15.52 -11.42
N LEU A 179 7.12 -15.46 -10.45
CA LEU A 179 8.09 -16.52 -10.18
C LEU A 179 7.51 -17.62 -9.28
N LEU A 180 6.69 -17.24 -8.29
CA LEU A 180 6.14 -18.16 -7.29
C LEU A 180 5.18 -19.17 -7.90
N VAL A 181 4.27 -18.74 -8.79
CA VAL A 181 3.25 -19.64 -9.35
C VAL A 181 3.89 -20.81 -10.14
N PRO A 182 4.81 -20.58 -11.10
CA PRO A 182 5.52 -21.68 -11.76
C PRO A 182 6.28 -22.59 -10.78
N TYR A 183 6.92 -22.02 -9.76
CA TYR A 183 7.61 -22.80 -8.72
C TYR A 183 6.65 -23.72 -7.96
N MET A 184 5.48 -23.20 -7.55
CA MET A 184 4.44 -24.00 -6.89
C MET A 184 3.88 -25.09 -7.82
N MET A 185 3.71 -24.80 -9.11
CA MET A 185 3.28 -25.80 -10.08
C MET A 185 4.28 -26.95 -10.20
N GLU A 186 5.59 -26.67 -10.09
CA GLU A 186 6.58 -27.74 -10.08
C GLU A 186 6.53 -28.56 -8.78
N ALA A 187 6.31 -27.93 -7.62
CA ALA A 187 6.11 -28.65 -6.37
C ALA A 187 4.90 -29.61 -6.44
N VAL A 188 3.80 -29.17 -7.07
CA VAL A 188 2.63 -30.05 -7.32
C VAL A 188 3.01 -31.23 -8.20
N ARG A 189 3.73 -31.00 -9.31
CA ARG A 189 4.18 -32.09 -10.20
C ARG A 189 5.13 -33.07 -9.52
N LEU A 190 5.99 -32.59 -8.61
CA LEU A 190 6.85 -33.48 -7.83
C LEU A 190 6.01 -34.39 -6.94
N PHE A 191 5.03 -33.83 -6.21
CA PHE A 191 4.12 -34.62 -5.39
C PHE A 191 3.32 -35.65 -6.22
N GLU A 192 2.86 -35.28 -7.41
CA GLU A 192 2.13 -36.19 -8.32
C GLU A 192 2.99 -37.34 -8.85
N ARG A 193 4.32 -37.23 -8.81
CA ARG A 193 5.27 -38.25 -9.27
C ARG A 193 5.74 -39.21 -8.18
N GLY A 194 5.35 -38.97 -6.92
CA GLY A 194 5.81 -39.72 -5.74
C GLY A 194 7.14 -39.22 -5.20
#